data_AF-A0A939B9B9-F1
#
_entry.id   AF-A0A939B9B9-F1
#
_cell.length_a   1.000
_cell.length_b   1.000
_cell.length_c   1.000
_cell.angle_alpha   90.00
_cell.angle_beta   90.00
_cell.angle_gamma   90.00
#
_symmetry.space_group_name_H-M   'P 1'
#
loop_
_entity.id
_entity.type
_entity.pdbx_description
1 polymer ?
#
loop_
_entity_poly.entity_id
_entity_poly.type
_entity_poly.pdbx_seq_one_letter_code
_entity_poly.pdbx_strand_id
1 'polypeptide(L)'
;MANTTKTSRFEMRLTEQQRATIERAAATRGLTLSHWAINNLMDDAHRDIREGNTIYLSDEAYDDFVKALDEPMSPQTAQLLNTPAVWDERA
;
A
#
# COMPACT_ATOMS: atom_id res chain seq x y z
N MET A 1 -13.51 -22.93 2.33
CA MET A 1 -12.26 -22.18 2.07
C MET A 1 -12.29 -21.79 0.61
N ALA A 2 -12.40 -20.50 0.27
CA ALA A 2 -12.44 -20.08 -1.13
C ALA A 2 -11.08 -20.39 -1.77
N ASN A 3 -11.08 -21.25 -2.79
CA ASN A 3 -9.88 -21.57 -3.54
C ASN A 3 -9.65 -20.41 -4.53
N THR A 4 -8.75 -19.48 -4.18
CA THR A 4 -8.48 -18.30 -5.01
C THR A 4 -7.72 -18.72 -6.27
N THR A 5 -8.46 -18.98 -7.34
CA THR A 5 -7.89 -19.33 -8.64
C THR A 5 -6.99 -18.20 -9.15
N LYS A 6 -5.74 -18.52 -9.51
CA LYS A 6 -4.81 -17.56 -10.13
C LYS A 6 -5.22 -17.30 -11.58
N THR A 7 -5.89 -16.18 -11.84
CA THR A 7 -6.42 -15.82 -13.17
C THR A 7 -5.58 -14.79 -13.94
N SER A 8 -4.68 -14.08 -13.25
CA SER A 8 -3.83 -13.03 -13.83
C SER A 8 -2.36 -13.47 -13.93
N ARG A 9 -1.66 -13.00 -14.97
CA ARG A 9 -0.25 -13.29 -15.23
C ARG A 9 0.60 -12.03 -15.02
N PHE A 10 1.74 -12.22 -14.38
CA PHE A 10 2.76 -11.18 -14.18
C PHE A 10 4.04 -11.59 -14.93
N GLU A 11 4.45 -10.80 -15.92
CA GLU A 11 5.63 -11.08 -16.75
C GLU A 11 6.76 -10.09 -16.45
N MET A 12 7.95 -10.62 -16.18
CA MET A 12 9.15 -9.82 -15.94
C MET A 12 10.32 -10.35 -16.76
N ARG A 13 11.10 -9.43 -17.33
CA ARG A 13 12.40 -9.76 -17.94
C ARG A 13 13.48 -9.59 -16.88
N LEU A 14 14.33 -10.59 -16.73
CA LEU A 14 15.42 -10.60 -15.76
C LEU A 14 16.74 -10.76 -16.49
N THR A 15 17.78 -10.11 -15.97
CA THR A 15 19.16 -10.47 -16.31
C THR A 15 19.50 -11.82 -15.66
N GLU A 16 20.55 -12.47 -16.15
CA GLU A 16 21.02 -13.74 -15.58
C GLU A 16 21.40 -13.59 -14.10
N GLN A 17 22.07 -12.49 -13.75
CA GLN A 17 22.45 -12.18 -12.37
C GLN A 17 21.22 -12.00 -11.46
N GLN A 18 20.19 -11.29 -11.93
CA GLN A 18 18.95 -11.11 -11.17
C GLN A 18 18.25 -12.45 -10.92
N ARG A 19 18.12 -13.28 -11.97
CA ARG A 19 17.55 -14.62 -11.87
C ARG A 19 18.30 -15.48 -10.86
N ALA A 20 19.63 -15.58 -10.97
CA ALA A 20 20.46 -16.39 -10.09
C ALA A 20 20.35 -15.95 -8.62
N THR A 21 20.31 -14.63 -8.38
CA THR A 21 20.15 -14.07 -7.03
C THR A 21 18.80 -14.45 -6.43
N ILE A 22 17.72 -14.30 -7.19
CA ILE A 22 16.37 -14.62 -6.73
C ILE A 22 16.20 -16.13 -6.52
N GLU A 23 16.73 -16.97 -7.41
CA GLU A 23 16.69 -18.42 -7.26
C GLU A 23 17.41 -18.89 -6.00
N ARG A 24 18.58 -18.31 -5.70
CA ARG A 24 19.29 -18.60 -4.46
C ARG A 24 18.46 -18.19 -3.23
N ALA A 25 17.83 -17.02 -3.25
CA ALA A 25 16.98 -16.55 -2.16
C ALA A 25 15.69 -17.39 -1.99
N ALA A 26 15.13 -17.90 -3.10
CA ALA A 26 13.99 -18.79 -3.07
C ALA A 26 14.37 -20.17 -2.49
N ALA A 27 15.54 -20.69 -2.88
CA ALA A 27 16.05 -21.97 -2.41
C ALA A 27 16.29 -22.00 -0.90
N THR A 28 16.77 -20.90 -0.28
CA THR A 28 16.94 -20.84 1.18
C THR A 28 15.63 -20.94 1.95
N ARG A 29 14.49 -20.66 1.30
CA ARG A 29 13.14 -20.76 1.88
C ARG A 29 12.34 -21.96 1.36
N GLY A 30 12.93 -22.82 0.52
CA GLY A 30 12.23 -23.93 -0.12
C GLY A 30 11.10 -23.51 -1.07
N LEU A 31 11.21 -22.33 -1.67
CA LEU A 31 10.22 -21.76 -2.59
C LEU A 31 10.72 -21.82 -4.04
N THR A 32 9.80 -21.78 -4.99
CA THR A 32 10.14 -21.51 -6.40
C THR A 32 10.45 -20.01 -6.58
N LEU A 33 11.20 -19.66 -7.63
CA LEU A 33 11.50 -18.26 -7.99
C LEU A 33 10.23 -17.40 -8.00
N SER A 34 9.18 -17.84 -8.70
CA SER A 34 7.95 -17.06 -8.84
C SER A 34 7.19 -16.93 -7.51
N HIS A 35 7.17 -17.97 -6.68
CA HIS A 35 6.48 -17.89 -5.38
C HIS A 35 7.24 -16.95 -4.43
N TRP A 36 8.56 -17.06 -4.37
CA TRP A 36 9.38 -16.13 -3.59
C TRP A 36 9.22 -14.69 -4.07
N ALA A 37 9.25 -14.46 -5.39
CA ALA A 37 9.11 -13.12 -5.96
C ALA A 37 7.75 -12.51 -5.64
N ILE A 38 6.64 -13.24 -5.85
CA ILE A 38 5.31 -12.73 -5.53
C ILE A 38 5.17 -12.40 -4.04
N ASN A 39 5.67 -13.25 -3.14
CA ASN A 39 5.56 -12.98 -1.71
C ASN A 39 6.29 -11.69 -1.31
N ASN A 40 7.54 -11.51 -1.75
CA ASN A 40 8.29 -10.29 -1.43
C ASN A 40 7.69 -9.05 -2.11
N LEU A 41 7.19 -9.17 -3.35
CA LEU A 41 6.52 -8.06 -4.03
C LEU A 41 5.22 -7.66 -3.32
N MET A 42 4.47 -8.62 -2.79
CA MET A 42 3.26 -8.32 -2.01
C MET A 42 3.60 -7.66 -0.67
N ASP A 43 4.65 -8.11 0.02
CA ASP A 43 5.11 -7.50 1.26
C ASP A 43 5.55 -6.04 1.05
N ASP A 44 6.32 -5.79 -0.01
CA ASP A 44 6.74 -4.44 -0.40
C ASP A 44 5.53 -3.58 -0.79
N ALA A 45 4.63 -4.09 -1.65
CA ALA A 45 3.44 -3.35 -2.05
C ALA A 45 2.57 -2.97 -0.85
N HIS A 46 2.38 -3.87 0.12
CA HIS A 46 1.64 -3.58 1.35
C HIS A 46 2.34 -2.55 2.22
N ARG A 47 3.67 -2.56 2.30
CA ARG A 47 4.42 -1.53 3.02
C ARG A 47 4.20 -0.18 2.34
N ASP A 48 4.43 -0.09 1.04
CA ASP A 48 4.38 1.18 0.30
C ASP A 48 2.96 1.78 0.31
N ILE A 49 1.91 0.95 0.17
CA ILE A 49 0.50 1.39 0.30
C ILE A 49 0.23 1.93 1.71
N ARG A 50 0.72 1.26 2.76
CA ARG A 50 0.52 1.73 4.14
C ARG A 50 1.26 3.02 4.38
N GLU A 51 2.52 3.13 3.95
CA GLU A 51 3.33 4.33 4.13
C GLU A 51 2.72 5.53 3.40
N GLY A 52 2.23 5.37 2.18
CA GLY A 52 1.54 6.44 1.45
C GLY A 52 0.25 6.92 2.14
N ASN A 53 -0.36 6.08 2.97
CA ASN A 53 -1.62 6.37 3.66
C ASN A 53 -1.46 6.65 5.16
N THR A 54 -0.24 6.63 5.70
CA THR A 54 0.01 6.83 7.13
C THR A 54 0.67 8.18 7.36
N ILE A 55 0.02 9.04 8.14
CA ILE A 55 0.60 10.30 8.60
C ILE A 55 1.17 10.05 10.00
N TYR A 56 2.49 10.20 10.15
CA TYR A 56 3.14 10.15 11.45
C TYR A 56 3.12 11.55 12.07
N LEU A 57 2.57 11.65 13.28
CA LEU A 57 2.51 12.88 14.05
C LEU A 57 3.52 12.81 15.20
N SER A 58 4.12 13.93 15.56
CA SER A 58 4.75 14.07 16.88
C SER A 58 3.69 13.98 17.97
N ASP A 59 4.09 13.71 19.21
CA ASP A 59 3.15 13.68 20.34
C ASP A 59 2.37 14.99 20.47
N GLU A 60 3.04 16.14 20.29
CA GLU A 60 2.40 17.46 20.28
C GLU A 60 1.38 17.61 19.14
N ALA A 61 1.73 17.22 17.92
CA ALA A 61 0.82 17.30 16.78
C ALA A 61 -0.36 16.32 16.92
N TYR A 62 -0.15 15.20 17.62
CA TYR A 62 -1.20 14.25 17.95
C TYR A 62 -2.17 14.83 18.99
N ASP A 63 -1.67 15.46 20.05
CA ASP A 63 -2.51 16.11 21.07
C ASP A 63 -3.35 17.25 20.44
N ASP A 64 -2.74 18.07 19.59
CA ASP A 64 -3.43 19.12 18.84
C ASP A 64 -4.49 18.54 17.90
N PHE A 65 -4.17 17.45 17.21
CA PHE A 65 -5.11 16.75 16.34
C PHE A 65 -6.31 16.21 17.13
N VAL A 66 -6.08 15.53 18.26
CA VAL A 66 -7.15 15.00 19.11
C VAL A 66 -8.04 16.12 19.63
N LYS A 67 -7.44 17.22 20.11
CA LYS A 67 -8.21 18.39 20.55
C LYS A 67 -9.07 18.97 19.42
N ALA A 68 -8.54 19.04 18.19
CA ALA A 68 -9.28 19.52 17.04
C ALA A 68 -10.46 18.61 16.65
N LEU A 69 -10.44 17.32 16.99
CA LEU A 69 -11.57 16.41 16.76
C LEU A 69 -12.77 16.70 17.67
N ASP A 70 -12.54 17.23 18.88
CA ASP A 70 -13.60 17.62 19.83
C ASP A 70 -14.16 19.02 19.54
N GLU A 71 -13.44 19.84 18.78
CA GLU A 71 -13.90 21.17 18.39
C GLU A 71 -15.01 21.07 17.32
N PRO A 72 -16.06 21.90 17.39
CA PRO A 72 -17.10 21.90 16.39
C PRO A 72 -16.52 22.28 15.03
N MET A 73 -16.91 21.53 14.00
CA MET A 73 -16.45 21.76 12.64
C MET A 73 -16.75 23.20 12.21
N SER A 74 -15.72 23.90 11.70
CA SER A 74 -15.91 25.25 11.20
C SER A 74 -16.87 25.27 10.00
N PRO A 75 -17.64 26.35 9.78
CA PRO A 75 -18.51 26.49 8.62
C PRO A 75 -17.79 26.25 7.28
N GLN A 76 -16.52 26.66 7.20
CA GLN A 76 -15.68 26.50 6.02
C GLN A 76 -15.32 25.03 5.78
N THR A 77 -14.99 24.29 6.84
CA THR A 77 -14.70 22.84 6.76
C THR A 77 -15.96 22.06 6.37
N ALA A 78 -17.12 22.43 6.92
CA ALA A 78 -18.40 21.83 6.53
C ALA A 78 -18.73 22.09 5.06
N GLN A 79 -18.45 23.30 4.55
CA GLN A 79 -18.64 23.64 3.14
C GLN A 79 -17.70 22.84 2.23
N LEU A 80 -16.44 22.62 2.65
CA LEU A 80 -15.47 21.82 1.89
C LEU A 80 -15.95 20.36 1.72
N LEU A 81 -16.46 19.72 2.78
CA LEU A 81 -16.96 18.34 2.70
C LEU A 81 -18.17 18.18 1.76
N ASN A 82 -18.94 19.24 1.55
CA ASN A 82 -20.08 19.26 0.63
C ASN A 82 -19.67 19.66 -0.80
N THR A 83 -18.39 19.96 -1.04
CA THR A 83 -17.88 20.28 -2.37
C THR A 83 -17.52 18.98 -3.09
N PRO A 84 -18.07 18.71 -4.28
CA PRO A 84 -17.76 17.49 -5.03
C PRO A 84 -16.27 17.43 -5.37
N ALA A 85 -15.69 16.23 -5.34
CA ALA A 85 -14.27 16.06 -5.59
C ALA A 85 -13.96 16.26 -7.08
N VAL A 86 -12.81 16.88 -7.38
CA VAL A 86 -12.39 17.23 -8.75
C VAL A 86 -12.27 16.00 -9.68
N TRP A 87 -12.13 14.80 -9.11
CA TRP A 87 -12.02 13.54 -9.85
C TRP A 87 -13.36 12.82 -10.05
N ASP A 88 -14.47 13.30 -9.46
CA ASP A 88 -15.79 12.70 -9.65
C ASP A 88 -16.38 13.00 -11.05
N GLU A 89 -15.84 13.97 -11.79
CA GLU A 89 -16.25 14.26 -13.18
C GLU A 89 -15.77 13.21 -14.21
N ARG A 90 -15.00 12.20 -13.79
CA ARG A 90 -14.43 11.16 -14.69
C ARG A 90 -15.08 9.78 -14.58
N ALA A 91 -16.22 9.65 -13.88
CA ALA A 91 -16.96 8.39 -13.72
C ALA A 91 -18.11 8.24 -14.73
#